data_AF-A0A7C4MXR4-F1
#
_entry.id   AF-A0A7C4MXR4-F1
#
_cell.length_a   1.000
_cell.length_b   1.000
_cell.length_c   1.000
_cell.angle_alpha   90.00
_cell.angle_beta   90.00
_cell.angle_gamma   90.00
#
_symmetry.space_group_name_H-M   'P 1'
#
loop_
_entity.id
_entity.type
_entity.pdbx_description
1 polymer ?
#
loop_
_entity_poly.entity_id
_entity_poly.type
_entity_poly.pdbx_seq_one_letter_code
_entity_poly.pdbx_strand_id
1 'polypeptide(L)'
;MAKKSSKQKRDRKRKQEIKQKKARARAVPKLLRNEVLADALSTRYPLVECLINEDWQEEAMAHILVIRDAPGGLFGLFVVDLQERGLQDAWGSLGVPQSEIETLKAEASRGGLLY
;
A
#
# COMPACT_ATOMS: atom_id res chain seq x y z
N MET A 1 -10.15 36.00 33.95
CA MET A 1 -9.84 34.98 32.92
C MET A 1 -11.14 34.41 32.36
N ALA A 2 -11.44 34.59 31.07
CA ALA A 2 -12.71 34.16 30.48
C ALA A 2 -12.78 32.63 30.27
N LYS A 3 -13.77 31.97 30.87
CA LYS A 3 -14.01 30.52 30.69
C LYS A 3 -14.55 30.28 29.27
N LYS A 4 -13.80 29.55 28.45
CA LYS A 4 -14.25 29.10 27.10
C LYS A 4 -15.57 28.32 27.23
N SER A 5 -16.56 28.69 26.43
CA SER A 5 -17.89 28.06 26.45
C SER A 5 -17.79 26.57 26.07
N SER A 6 -18.70 25.73 26.59
CA SER A 6 -18.67 24.28 26.34
C SER A 6 -18.75 23.94 24.84
N LYS A 7 -19.42 24.80 24.05
CA LYS A 7 -19.52 24.71 22.58
C LYS A 7 -18.15 24.82 21.92
N GLN A 8 -17.34 25.80 22.31
CA GLN A 8 -15.96 25.96 21.78
C GLN A 8 -15.06 24.76 22.10
N LYS A 9 -15.22 24.12 23.27
CA LYS A 9 -14.47 22.91 23.62
C LYS A 9 -14.86 21.72 22.74
N ARG A 10 -16.16 21.55 22.46
CA ARG A 10 -16.69 20.46 21.62
C ARG A 10 -16.23 20.57 20.16
N ASP A 11 -16.26 21.76 19.59
CA ASP A 11 -15.82 21.99 18.21
C ASP A 11 -14.32 21.76 18.04
N ARG A 12 -13.51 22.16 19.03
CA ARG A 12 -12.05 21.91 19.02
C ARG A 12 -11.74 20.41 19.06
N LYS A 13 -12.46 19.66 19.91
CA LYS A 13 -12.34 18.19 19.99
C LYS A 13 -12.70 17.53 18.66
N ARG A 14 -13.82 17.92 18.03
CA ARG A 14 -14.24 17.39 16.72
C ARG A 14 -13.22 17.66 15.62
N LYS A 15 -12.67 18.88 15.55
CA LYS A 15 -11.59 19.22 14.59
C LYS A 15 -10.34 18.36 14.81
N GLN A 16 -9.98 18.11 16.06
CA GLN A 16 -8.81 17.29 16.41
C GLN A 16 -9.03 15.82 16.04
N GLU A 17 -10.21 15.26 16.30
CA GLU A 17 -10.59 13.90 15.89
C GLU A 17 -10.59 13.75 14.37
N ILE A 18 -11.13 14.72 13.62
CA ILE A 18 -11.07 14.72 12.14
C ILE A 18 -9.61 14.78 11.66
N LYS A 19 -8.78 15.63 12.27
CA LYS A 19 -7.34 15.72 11.92
C LYS A 19 -6.62 14.40 12.18
N GLN A 20 -6.88 13.74 13.31
CA GLN A 20 -6.31 12.44 13.64
C GLN A 20 -6.81 11.35 12.69
N LYS A 21 -8.11 11.30 12.38
CA LYS A 21 -8.65 10.35 11.40
C LYS A 21 -8.04 10.54 10.02
N LYS A 22 -7.88 11.79 9.57
CA LYS A 22 -7.19 12.10 8.30
C LYS A 22 -5.71 11.71 8.32
N ALA A 23 -5.01 11.92 9.43
CA ALA A 23 -3.62 11.52 9.58
C ALA A 23 -3.47 9.99 9.56
N ARG A 24 -4.34 9.27 10.28
CA ARG A 24 -4.37 7.79 10.26
C ARG A 24 -4.71 7.23 8.89
N ALA A 25 -5.72 7.81 8.23
CA ALA A 25 -6.07 7.42 6.87
C ALA A 25 -4.89 7.63 5.91
N ARG A 26 -4.11 8.71 6.07
CA ARG A 26 -2.90 8.97 5.27
C ARG A 26 -1.76 7.97 5.53
N ALA A 27 -1.68 7.40 6.72
CA ALA A 27 -0.65 6.43 7.09
C ALA A 27 -0.88 5.04 6.49
N VAL A 28 -2.12 4.69 6.14
CA VAL A 28 -2.42 3.42 5.46
C VAL A 28 -2.08 3.57 3.97
N PRO A 29 -1.27 2.69 3.36
CA PRO A 29 -0.99 2.72 1.93
C PRO A 29 -2.23 2.74 1.05
N LYS A 30 -2.14 3.35 -0.14
CA LYS A 30 -3.30 3.54 -1.03
C LYS A 30 -3.96 2.21 -1.41
N LEU A 31 -3.16 1.17 -1.64
CA LEU A 31 -3.64 -0.19 -1.93
C LEU A 31 -4.64 -0.69 -0.89
N LEU A 32 -4.28 -0.54 0.39
CA LEU A 32 -5.07 -1.05 1.52
C LEU A 32 -6.31 -0.20 1.82
N ARG A 33 -6.47 0.95 1.17
CA ARG A 33 -7.69 1.76 1.24
C ARG A 33 -8.73 1.36 0.19
N ASN A 34 -8.33 0.67 -0.86
CA ASN A 34 -9.23 0.18 -1.89
C ASN A 34 -9.69 -1.23 -1.51
N GLU A 35 -10.90 -1.34 -0.94
CA GLU A 35 -11.45 -2.60 -0.47
C GLU A 35 -11.55 -3.66 -1.58
N VAL A 36 -11.88 -3.26 -2.81
CA VAL A 36 -11.96 -4.18 -3.96
C VAL A 36 -10.59 -4.78 -4.27
N LEU A 37 -9.57 -3.93 -4.27
CA LEU A 37 -8.21 -4.36 -4.59
C LEU A 37 -7.59 -5.16 -3.43
N ALA A 38 -7.85 -4.77 -2.18
CA ALA A 38 -7.44 -5.51 -1.01
C ALA A 38 -8.11 -6.90 -0.93
N ASP A 39 -9.41 -6.99 -1.25
CA ASP A 39 -10.13 -8.27 -1.35
C ASP A 39 -9.53 -9.16 -2.44
N ALA A 40 -9.29 -8.59 -3.63
CA ALA A 40 -8.70 -9.31 -4.75
C ALA A 40 -7.30 -9.86 -4.42
N LEU A 41 -6.51 -9.14 -3.62
CA LEU A 41 -5.16 -9.55 -3.20
C LEU A 41 -5.13 -10.58 -2.06
N SER A 42 -6.24 -10.82 -1.36
CA SER A 42 -6.28 -11.66 -0.16
C SER A 42 -6.07 -13.15 -0.47
N THR A 43 -7.09 -13.82 -1.00
CA THR A 43 -7.08 -15.26 -1.33
C THR A 43 -8.06 -15.63 -2.45
N ARG A 44 -8.90 -14.69 -2.89
CA ARG A 44 -9.94 -14.93 -3.91
C ARG A 44 -9.36 -15.44 -5.24
N TYR A 45 -8.21 -14.92 -5.63
CA TYR A 45 -7.52 -15.28 -6.85
C TYR A 45 -6.23 -16.06 -6.51
N PRO A 46 -5.92 -17.16 -7.22
CA PRO A 46 -4.70 -17.94 -6.97
C PRO A 46 -3.44 -17.09 -7.08
N LEU A 47 -2.45 -17.38 -6.23
CA LEU A 47 -1.12 -16.78 -6.34
C LEU A 47 -0.42 -17.39 -7.55
N VAL A 48 -0.02 -16.55 -8.50
CA VAL A 48 0.74 -16.96 -9.67
C VAL A 48 2.22 -16.82 -9.38
N GLU A 49 2.62 -15.68 -8.87
CA GLU A 49 4.02 -15.36 -8.65
C GLU A 49 4.20 -14.35 -7.53
N CYS A 50 5.33 -14.44 -6.84
CA CYS A 50 5.76 -13.48 -5.84
C CYS A 50 7.24 -13.21 -6.05
N LEU A 51 7.58 -12.01 -6.48
CA LEU A 51 8.96 -11.58 -6.75
C LEU A 51 9.42 -10.62 -5.66
N ILE A 52 10.69 -10.74 -5.29
CA ILE A 52 11.38 -9.84 -4.38
C ILE A 52 12.63 -9.36 -5.14
N ASN A 53 12.94 -8.06 -5.09
CA ASN A 53 14.17 -7.52 -5.69
C ASN A 53 15.41 -8.21 -5.10
N GLU A 54 16.47 -8.38 -5.89
CA GLU A 54 17.64 -9.17 -5.49
C GLU A 54 18.37 -8.61 -4.26
N ASP A 55 18.64 -7.31 -4.24
CA ASP A 55 19.45 -6.63 -3.21
C ASP A 55 18.69 -6.31 -1.91
N TRP A 56 17.56 -6.98 -1.66
CA TRP A 56 16.67 -6.65 -0.55
C TRP A 56 17.32 -6.80 0.84
N GLN A 57 18.29 -7.71 0.97
CA GLN A 57 19.00 -7.95 2.22
C GLN A 57 20.01 -6.83 2.50
N GLU A 58 20.79 -6.47 1.49
CA GLU A 58 21.85 -5.47 1.54
C GLU A 58 21.28 -4.06 1.75
N GLU A 59 20.21 -3.72 1.02
CA GLU A 59 19.54 -2.42 1.14
C GLU A 59 18.61 -2.35 2.36
N ALA A 60 18.35 -3.49 3.01
CA ALA A 60 17.31 -3.66 4.03
C ALA A 60 15.94 -3.11 3.58
N MET A 61 15.66 -3.23 2.28
CA MET A 61 14.47 -2.74 1.60
C MET A 61 13.96 -3.78 0.61
N ALA A 62 12.78 -4.34 0.88
CA ALA A 62 12.15 -5.33 0.03
C ALA A 62 11.04 -4.70 -0.81
N HIS A 63 11.18 -4.79 -2.14
CA HIS A 63 10.14 -4.56 -3.12
C HIS A 63 9.50 -5.90 -3.48
N ILE A 64 8.30 -6.16 -2.94
CA ILE A 64 7.59 -7.42 -3.11
C ILE A 64 6.48 -7.22 -4.14
N LEU A 65 6.62 -7.85 -5.31
CA LEU A 65 5.60 -7.89 -6.35
C LEU A 65 4.82 -9.20 -6.25
N VAL A 66 3.53 -9.10 -5.92
CA VAL A 66 2.58 -10.21 -5.87
C VAL A 66 1.72 -10.17 -7.12
N ILE A 67 1.65 -11.28 -7.84
CA ILE A 67 0.82 -11.44 -9.05
C ILE A 67 -0.17 -12.57 -8.81
N ARG A 68 -1.44 -12.32 -9.11
CA ARG A 68 -2.53 -13.29 -8.94
C ARG A 68 -3.32 -13.45 -10.22
N ASP A 69 -3.91 -14.64 -10.38
CA ASP A 69 -4.72 -14.99 -11.54
C ASP A 69 -6.15 -14.47 -11.35
N ALA A 70 -6.36 -13.20 -11.71
CA ALA A 70 -7.66 -12.56 -11.71
C ALA A 70 -8.12 -12.28 -13.14
N PRO A 71 -9.44 -12.16 -13.41
CA PRO A 71 -9.95 -11.74 -14.70
C PRO A 71 -9.32 -10.42 -15.14
N GLY A 72 -8.56 -10.47 -16.24
CA GLY A 72 -7.84 -9.32 -16.77
C GLY A 72 -6.52 -9.00 -16.07
N GLY A 73 -6.04 -9.80 -15.11
CA GLY A 73 -4.75 -9.64 -14.42
C GLY A 73 -4.83 -8.83 -13.13
N LEU A 74 -4.04 -9.22 -12.13
CA LEU A 74 -3.96 -8.54 -10.83
C LEU A 74 -2.51 -8.55 -10.33
N PHE A 75 -2.04 -7.38 -9.89
CA PHE A 75 -0.81 -7.28 -9.12
C PHE A 75 -0.95 -6.37 -7.91
N GLY A 76 -0.09 -6.60 -6.92
CA GLY A 76 0.18 -5.70 -5.81
C GLY A 76 1.67 -5.60 -5.57
N LEU A 77 2.19 -4.39 -5.43
CA LEU A 77 3.55 -4.11 -5.01
C LEU A 77 3.55 -3.59 -3.57
N PHE A 78 4.49 -4.10 -2.78
CA PHE A 78 4.72 -3.69 -1.40
C PHE A 78 6.17 -3.26 -1.23
N VAL A 79 6.37 -2.13 -0.58
CA VAL A 79 7.68 -1.59 -0.21
C VAL A 79 7.85 -1.78 1.28
N VAL A 80 8.77 -2.64 1.68
CA VAL A 80 8.96 -3.05 3.08
C VAL A 80 10.37 -2.71 3.53
N ASP A 81 10.46 -1.82 4.49
CA ASP A 81 11.67 -1.53 5.24
C ASP A 81 11.87 -2.61 6.31
N LEU A 82 12.99 -3.30 6.22
CA LEU A 82 13.29 -4.47 7.05
C LEU A 82 14.03 -4.12 8.34
N GLN A 83 14.43 -2.86 8.53
CA GLN A 83 15.14 -2.45 9.74
C GLN A 83 14.15 -2.22 10.87
N GLU A 84 13.21 -1.27 10.69
CA GLU A 84 12.26 -0.93 11.77
C GLU A 84 10.93 -0.35 11.30
N ARG A 85 10.82 0.12 10.05
CA ARG A 85 9.62 0.85 9.61
C ARG A 85 8.52 -0.05 9.07
N GLY A 86 8.87 -1.27 8.64
CA GLY A 86 7.92 -2.21 8.04
C GLY A 86 7.37 -1.69 6.71
N LEU A 87 6.08 -1.90 6.47
CA LEU A 87 5.44 -1.50 5.21
C LEU A 87 5.44 0.03 5.05
N GLN A 88 6.26 0.54 4.12
CA GLN A 88 6.34 1.97 3.80
C GLN A 88 5.25 2.39 2.81
N ASP A 89 5.06 1.62 1.74
CA ASP A 89 4.03 1.87 0.75
C ASP A 89 3.54 0.57 0.11
N ALA A 90 2.38 0.67 -0.53
CA ALA A 90 1.77 -0.39 -1.29
C ALA A 90 0.81 0.19 -2.34
N TRP A 91 0.89 -0.35 -3.55
CA TRP A 91 0.00 -0.03 -4.67
C TRP A 91 -0.22 -1.26 -5.54
N GLY A 92 -1.16 -1.18 -6.47
CA GLY A 92 -1.54 -2.30 -7.31
C GLY A 92 -2.72 -1.95 -8.18
N SER A 93 -3.10 -2.88 -9.05
CA SER A 93 -4.21 -2.69 -9.97
C SER A 93 -4.81 -4.03 -10.38
N LEU A 94 -6.10 -3.98 -10.75
CA LEU A 94 -6.89 -5.09 -11.27
C LEU A 94 -7.26 -4.78 -12.72
N GLY A 95 -7.35 -5.80 -13.57
CA GLY A 95 -7.60 -5.63 -15.00
C GLY A 95 -6.36 -5.17 -15.77
N VAL A 96 -5.17 -5.58 -15.31
CA VAL A 96 -3.87 -5.22 -15.90
C VAL A 96 -3.47 -6.22 -17.00
N PRO A 97 -3.25 -5.77 -18.25
CA PRO A 97 -2.84 -6.64 -19.34
C PRO A 97 -1.56 -7.44 -19.04
N GLN A 98 -1.48 -8.65 -19.58
CA GLN A 98 -0.33 -9.54 -19.36
C GLN A 98 1.02 -8.89 -19.74
N SER A 99 1.07 -8.08 -20.80
CA SER A 99 2.27 -7.36 -21.22
C SER A 99 2.76 -6.33 -20.18
N GLU A 100 1.83 -5.72 -19.45
CA GLU A 100 2.16 -4.77 -18.39
C GLU A 100 2.66 -5.52 -17.16
N ILE A 101 2.04 -6.67 -16.83
CA ILE A 101 2.54 -7.58 -15.79
C ILE A 101 3.97 -8.03 -16.09
N GLU A 102 4.28 -8.44 -17.32
CA GLU A 102 5.64 -8.84 -17.73
C GLU A 102 6.66 -7.71 -17.60
N THR A 103 6.26 -6.48 -17.94
CA THR A 103 7.09 -5.29 -17.74
C THR A 103 7.38 -5.08 -16.25
N LEU A 104 6.35 -5.14 -15.40
CA LEU A 104 6.48 -5.00 -13.95
C LEU A 104 7.40 -6.08 -13.35
N LYS A 105 7.32 -7.33 -13.82
CA LYS A 105 8.22 -8.40 -13.38
C LYS A 105 9.68 -8.06 -13.69
N ALA A 106 9.94 -7.57 -14.89
CA ALA A 106 11.28 -7.22 -15.34
C ALA A 106 11.86 -6.02 -14.56
N GLU A 107 11.02 -5.07 -14.13
CA GLU A 107 11.43 -3.93 -13.30
C GLU A 107 11.63 -4.31 -11.83
N ALA A 108 10.71 -5.10 -11.27
CA ALA A 108 10.77 -5.58 -9.89
C ALA A 108 12.06 -6.36 -9.60
N SER A 109 12.48 -7.19 -10.55
CA SER A 109 13.71 -7.99 -10.44
C SER A 109 14.97 -7.12 -10.38
N ARG A 110 14.94 -5.93 -11.00
CA ARG A 110 16.09 -5.01 -11.08
C ARG A 110 16.15 -3.98 -9.93
N GLY A 111 15.22 -4.05 -8.98
CA GLY A 111 15.06 -3.00 -7.95
C GLY A 111 14.61 -1.64 -8.49
N GLY A 112 14.27 -1.56 -9.79
CA GLY A 112 14.10 -0.32 -10.53
C GLY A 112 12.67 0.19 -10.62
N LEU A 113 11.79 -0.16 -9.67
CA LEU A 113 10.45 0.41 -9.61
C LEU A 113 10.57 1.86 -9.13
N LEU A 114 10.82 2.76 -10.08
CA LEU A 114 10.95 4.20 -9.86
C LEU A 114 9.59 4.77 -9.43
N TYR A 115 9.61 5.46 -8.28
CA TYR A 115 8.51 6.17 -7.66
C TYR A 115 8.05 7.41 -8.46
#